data_AF-A0A7X7PNF5-F1
#
_entry.id   AF-A0A7X7PNF5-F1
#
_cell.length_a   1.000
_cell.length_b   1.000
_cell.length_c   1.000
_cell.angle_alpha   90.00
_cell.angle_beta   90.00
_cell.angle_gamma   90.00
#
_symmetry.space_group_name_H-M   'P 1'
#
loop_
_entity.id
_entity.type
_entity.pdbx_description
1 polymer ?
#
loop_
_entity_poly.entity_id
_entity_poly.type
_entity_poly.pdbx_seq_one_letter_code
_entity_poly.pdbx_strand_id
1 'polypeptide(L)'
;MDLLREFATGSWSLLWKMFAIVVPMMVLLELFEGSRAYRGMVRGWSRIVGWLGFSEQTAAPTLIGFLFGLVYGGGIIVRDAKRHDLGRRQVFLMALFLSMVHAMIEDSLILIAVGASAFWIVVFRTGWAAVVTLALGMVATAWVRWRRRKGRG
;
A
#
# COMPACT_ATOMS: atom_id res chain seq x y z
N MET A 1 24.45 -15.93 31.61
CA MET A 1 25.18 -15.01 30.70
C MET A 1 25.11 -15.51 29.25
N ASP A 2 24.96 -16.82 29.03
CA ASP A 2 24.92 -17.42 27.69
C ASP A 2 23.62 -17.16 26.93
N LEU A 3 22.47 -17.19 27.61
CA LEU A 3 21.17 -16.79 27.04
C LEU A 3 21.20 -15.38 26.44
N LEU A 4 21.71 -14.38 27.18
CA LEU A 4 21.82 -13.01 26.67
C LEU A 4 22.74 -12.89 25.45
N ARG A 5 23.79 -13.72 25.37
CA ARG A 5 24.71 -13.75 24.23
C ARG A 5 24.11 -14.47 23.02
N GLU A 6 23.38 -15.56 23.21
CA GLU A 6 22.61 -16.23 22.15
C GLU A 6 21.49 -15.35 21.61
N PHE A 7 20.73 -14.69 22.48
CA PHE A 7 19.72 -13.72 22.06
C PHE A 7 20.35 -12.53 21.32
N ALA A 8 21.46 -11.98 21.82
CA ALA A 8 22.14 -10.86 21.16
C ALA A 8 22.70 -11.25 19.78
N THR A 9 23.35 -12.41 19.67
CA THR A 9 23.94 -12.89 18.40
C THR A 9 22.87 -13.29 17.37
N GLY A 10 21.80 -13.97 17.82
CA GLY A 10 20.66 -14.28 16.97
C GLY A 10 19.93 -13.02 16.47
N SER A 11 19.66 -12.07 17.38
CA SER A 11 19.02 -10.80 17.03
C SER A 11 19.89 -9.97 16.08
N TRP A 12 21.20 -9.90 16.34
CA TRP A 12 22.15 -9.20 15.47
C TRP A 12 22.19 -9.80 14.05
N SER A 13 22.22 -11.14 13.94
CA SER A 13 22.20 -11.81 12.65
C SER A 13 20.93 -11.53 11.85
N LEU A 14 19.77 -11.54 12.52
CA LEU A 14 18.48 -11.24 11.88
C LEU A 14 18.39 -9.79 11.42
N LEU A 15 18.79 -8.84 12.26
CA LEU A 15 18.83 -7.42 11.92
C LEU A 15 19.73 -7.17 10.70
N TRP A 16 20.91 -7.79 10.68
CA TRP A 16 21.83 -7.65 9.56
C TRP A 16 21.26 -8.22 8.26
N LYS A 17 20.62 -9.40 8.31
CA LYS A 17 19.95 -10.00 7.14
C LYS A 17 18.82 -9.12 6.62
N MET A 18 17.96 -8.60 7.50
CA MET A 18 16.88 -7.70 7.11
C MET A 18 17.44 -6.42 6.48
N PHE A 19 18.43 -5.80 7.13
CA PHE A 19 19.08 -4.60 6.62
C PHE A 19 19.69 -4.80 5.23
N ALA A 20 20.42 -5.91 5.04
CA ALA A 20 21.07 -6.24 3.78
C ALA A 20 20.08 -6.55 2.64
N ILE A 21 18.84 -6.95 2.94
CA ILE A 21 17.78 -7.21 1.94
C ILE A 21 16.98 -5.94 1.66
N VAL A 22 16.51 -5.25 2.71
CA VAL A 22 15.57 -4.13 2.62
C VAL A 22 16.24 -2.90 2.01
N VAL A 23 17.44 -2.53 2.47
CA VAL A 23 18.08 -1.27 2.06
C VAL A 23 18.38 -1.23 0.55
N PRO A 24 19.05 -2.23 -0.06
CA PRO A 24 19.31 -2.20 -1.50
C PRO A 24 18.03 -2.20 -2.33
N MET A 25 17.01 -2.93 -1.88
CA MET A 25 15.73 -3.01 -2.57
C MET A 25 14.97 -1.68 -2.50
N MET A 26 14.96 -0.99 -1.36
CA MET A 26 14.37 0.35 -1.22
C MET A 26 15.04 1.35 -2.15
N VAL A 27 16.38 1.36 -2.20
CA VAL A 27 17.13 2.22 -3.14
C VAL A 27 16.79 1.90 -4.60
N LEU A 28 16.72 0.61 -4.95
CA LEU A 28 16.38 0.17 -6.32
C LEU A 28 14.97 0.62 -6.72
N LEU A 29 14.00 0.44 -5.83
CA LEU A 29 12.63 0.87 -6.05
C LEU A 29 12.59 2.39 -6.20
N GLU A 30 13.31 3.15 -5.36
CA GLU A 30 13.25 4.62 -5.37
C GLU A 30 13.82 5.19 -6.68
N LEU A 31 14.90 4.58 -7.19
CA LEU A 31 15.42 4.87 -8.52
C LEU A 31 14.42 4.53 -9.63
N PHE A 32 13.60 3.49 -9.44
CA PHE A 32 12.58 3.07 -10.40
C PHE A 32 11.39 4.05 -10.47
N GLU A 33 11.02 4.73 -9.38
CA GLU A 33 9.90 5.68 -9.36
C GLU A 33 10.08 6.83 -10.38
N GLY A 34 11.31 7.32 -10.56
CA GLY A 34 11.59 8.39 -11.53
C GLY A 34 11.49 7.96 -13.01
N SER A 35 11.40 6.66 -13.27
CA SER A 35 11.55 6.09 -14.62
C SER A 35 10.32 6.31 -15.52
N ARG A 36 10.54 6.19 -16.85
CA ARG A 36 9.43 6.17 -17.83
C ARG A 36 8.50 4.96 -17.62
N ALA A 37 9.04 3.85 -17.13
CA ALA A 37 8.28 2.64 -16.86
C ALA A 37 7.25 2.87 -15.75
N TYR A 38 7.65 3.53 -14.66
CA TYR A 38 6.75 3.89 -13.57
C TYR A 38 5.56 4.74 -14.05
N ARG A 39 5.80 5.75 -14.91
CA ARG A 39 4.70 6.54 -15.52
C ARG A 39 3.75 5.68 -16.36
N GLY A 40 4.26 4.65 -17.02
CA GLY A 40 3.46 3.64 -17.71
C GLY A 40 2.59 2.84 -16.74
N MET A 41 3.18 2.39 -15.63
CA MET A 41 2.46 1.66 -14.58
C MET A 41 1.37 2.49 -13.94
N VAL A 42 1.60 3.77 -13.62
CA VAL A 42 0.56 4.65 -13.05
C VAL A 42 -0.66 4.74 -13.97
N ARG A 43 -0.47 4.81 -15.29
CA ARG A 43 -1.60 4.84 -16.26
C ARG A 43 -2.37 3.52 -16.28
N GLY A 44 -1.68 2.39 -16.22
CA GLY A 44 -2.32 1.07 -16.12
C GLY A 44 -3.08 0.93 -14.80
N TRP A 45 -2.42 1.33 -13.71
CA TRP A 45 -2.96 1.30 -12.35
C TRP A 45 -4.20 2.16 -12.22
N SER A 46 -4.22 3.35 -12.83
CA SER A 46 -5.38 4.25 -12.87
C SER A 46 -6.66 3.55 -13.34
N ARG A 47 -6.56 2.65 -14.32
CA ARG A 47 -7.72 1.87 -14.78
C ARG A 47 -8.17 0.84 -13.75
N ILE A 48 -7.22 0.16 -13.11
CA ILE A 48 -7.49 -0.85 -12.08
C ILE A 48 -8.15 -0.21 -10.86
N VAL A 49 -7.54 0.87 -10.34
CA VAL A 49 -8.08 1.57 -9.18
C VAL A 49 -9.38 2.31 -9.53
N GLY A 50 -9.56 2.74 -10.77
CA GLY A 50 -10.83 3.30 -11.24
C GLY A 50 -12.02 2.36 -11.00
N TRP A 51 -11.84 1.05 -11.14
CA TRP A 51 -12.88 0.05 -10.84
C TRP A 51 -13.21 -0.04 -9.34
N LEU A 52 -12.25 0.28 -8.49
CA LEU A 52 -12.42 0.35 -7.04
C LEU A 52 -13.05 1.68 -6.57
N GLY A 53 -13.38 2.60 -7.51
CA GLY A 53 -14.01 3.89 -7.22
C GLY A 53 -13.04 5.03 -6.88
N PHE A 54 -11.75 4.84 -7.19
CA PHE A 54 -10.71 5.85 -7.06
C PHE A 54 -10.75 6.88 -8.18
N SER A 55 -10.36 8.14 -7.89
CA SER A 55 -10.15 9.15 -8.93
C SER A 55 -8.77 8.97 -9.58
N GLU A 56 -8.60 9.46 -10.82
CA GLU A 56 -7.33 9.34 -11.56
C GLU A 56 -6.13 9.95 -10.79
N GLN A 57 -6.36 11.02 -10.03
CA GLN A 57 -5.34 11.67 -9.21
C GLN A 57 -4.84 10.80 -8.05
N THR A 58 -5.61 9.77 -7.65
CA THR A 58 -5.21 8.85 -6.58
C THR A 58 -4.37 7.67 -7.07
N ALA A 59 -4.23 7.49 -8.38
CA ALA A 59 -3.50 6.36 -8.96
C ALA A 59 -2.00 6.39 -8.60
N ALA A 60 -1.37 7.57 -8.66
CA ALA A 60 0.03 7.71 -8.27
C ALA A 60 0.26 7.44 -6.77
N PRO A 61 -0.41 8.12 -5.82
CA PRO A 61 -0.20 7.86 -4.38
C PRO A 61 -0.51 6.41 -3.98
N THR A 62 -1.54 5.80 -4.56
CA THR A 62 -1.88 4.39 -4.26
C THR A 62 -0.87 3.41 -4.83
N LEU A 63 -0.36 3.64 -6.05
CA LEU A 63 0.68 2.78 -6.61
C LEU A 63 1.99 2.91 -5.82
N ILE A 64 2.34 4.13 -5.39
CA ILE A 64 3.52 4.36 -4.56
C ILE A 64 3.37 3.61 -3.24
N GLY A 65 2.27 3.79 -2.52
CA GLY A 65 2.08 3.08 -1.26
C GLY A 65 2.07 1.55 -1.42
N PHE A 66 1.53 1.06 -2.53
CA PHE A 66 1.50 -0.35 -2.88
C PHE A 66 2.90 -0.94 -3.10
N LEU A 67 3.78 -0.21 -3.80
CA LEU A 67 5.14 -0.68 -4.11
C LEU A 67 6.15 -0.41 -2.98
N PHE A 68 6.11 0.78 -2.40
CA PHE A 68 7.13 1.33 -1.49
C PHE A 68 6.74 1.31 -0.01
N GLY A 69 5.47 1.08 0.29
CA GLY A 69 4.98 1.06 1.67
C GLY A 69 4.25 2.32 2.13
N LEU A 70 3.66 2.19 3.32
CA LEU A 70 2.74 3.17 3.90
C LEU A 70 3.41 4.49 4.28
N VAL A 71 4.64 4.47 4.79
CA VAL A 71 5.31 5.69 5.26
C VAL A 71 5.52 6.65 4.09
N TYR A 72 6.05 6.13 2.98
CA TYR A 72 6.28 6.93 1.78
C TYR A 72 4.96 7.24 1.05
N GLY A 73 4.11 6.24 0.80
CA GLY A 73 2.81 6.43 0.15
C GLY A 73 1.88 7.37 0.92
N GLY A 74 1.90 7.33 2.26
CA GLY A 74 1.13 8.21 3.13
C GLY A 74 1.58 9.67 3.03
N GLY A 75 2.89 9.92 2.94
CA GLY A 75 3.43 11.25 2.69
C GLY A 75 2.93 11.83 1.36
N ILE A 76 2.94 11.02 0.29
CA ILE A 76 2.41 11.42 -1.02
C ILE A 76 0.90 11.63 -0.94
N ILE A 77 0.14 10.76 -0.25
CA ILE A 77 -1.31 10.93 -0.07
C ILE A 77 -1.63 12.27 0.59
N VAL A 78 -0.93 12.64 1.66
CA VAL A 78 -1.18 13.92 2.36
C VAL A 78 -0.86 15.10 1.44
N ARG A 79 0.23 15.02 0.67
CA ARG A 79 0.61 16.06 -0.29
C ARG A 79 -0.42 16.21 -1.40
N ASP A 80 -0.80 15.10 -2.03
CA ASP A 80 -1.71 15.09 -3.18
C ASP A 80 -3.15 15.38 -2.77
N ALA A 81 -3.56 14.98 -1.55
CA ALA A 81 -4.86 15.35 -0.99
C ALA A 81 -5.02 16.87 -0.84
N LYS A 82 -3.95 17.57 -0.42
CA LYS A 82 -3.94 19.03 -0.35
C LYS A 82 -3.85 19.68 -1.74
N ARG A 83 -3.02 19.12 -2.64
CA ARG A 83 -2.76 19.69 -3.96
C ARG A 83 -3.93 19.55 -4.93
N HIS A 84 -4.65 18.44 -4.87
CA HIS A 84 -5.74 18.10 -5.79
C HIS A 84 -7.13 18.22 -5.14
N ASP A 85 -7.22 18.81 -3.95
CA ASP A 85 -8.46 18.93 -3.15
C ASP A 85 -9.24 17.60 -3.11
N LEU A 86 -8.54 16.52 -2.78
CA LEU A 86 -9.15 15.19 -2.78
C LEU A 86 -10.20 15.11 -1.66
N GLY A 87 -11.43 14.80 -2.04
CA GLY A 87 -12.51 14.64 -1.09
C GLY A 87 -12.18 13.58 -0.02
N ARG A 88 -12.68 13.78 1.21
CA ARG A 88 -12.43 12.88 2.37
C ARG A 88 -12.66 11.39 2.08
N ARG A 89 -13.60 11.08 1.19
CA ARG A 89 -13.87 9.71 0.72
C ARG A 89 -12.67 9.09 -0.01
N GLN A 90 -12.01 9.84 -0.89
CA GLN A 90 -10.86 9.36 -1.65
C GLN A 90 -9.68 9.08 -0.72
N VAL A 91 -9.39 10.01 0.20
CA VAL A 91 -8.35 9.83 1.23
C VAL A 91 -8.61 8.59 2.10
N PHE A 92 -9.86 8.41 2.53
CA PHE A 92 -10.26 7.24 3.30
C PHE A 92 -10.07 5.93 2.52
N LEU A 93 -10.52 5.87 1.26
CA LEU A 93 -10.35 4.68 0.42
C LEU A 93 -8.86 4.36 0.19
N MET A 94 -8.02 5.38 -0.03
CA MET A 94 -6.58 5.17 -0.23
C MET A 94 -5.93 4.60 1.02
N ALA A 95 -6.24 5.18 2.19
CA ALA A 95 -5.72 4.69 3.47
C ALA A 95 -6.20 3.26 3.77
N LEU A 96 -7.47 2.95 3.49
CA LEU A 96 -8.06 1.64 3.70
C LEU A 96 -7.48 0.57 2.77
N PHE A 97 -7.27 0.91 1.49
CA PHE A 97 -6.65 0.01 0.54
C PHE A 97 -5.19 -0.25 0.91
N LEU A 98 -4.41 0.82 1.15
CA LEU A 98 -3.00 0.70 1.47
C LEU A 98 -2.73 0.01 2.80
N SER A 99 -3.58 0.14 3.82
CA SER A 99 -3.38 -0.59 5.06
C SER A 99 -3.29 -2.11 4.85
N MET A 100 -3.90 -2.63 3.79
CA MET A 100 -3.90 -4.07 3.47
C MET A 100 -2.83 -4.48 2.45
N VAL A 101 -2.47 -3.62 1.49
CA VAL A 101 -1.56 -3.99 0.37
C VAL A 101 -0.31 -3.13 0.24
N HIS A 102 0.02 -2.35 1.27
CA HIS A 102 1.28 -1.61 1.26
C HIS A 102 2.51 -2.51 1.17
N ALA A 103 3.60 -1.96 0.65
CA ALA A 103 4.93 -2.58 0.62
C ALA A 103 4.94 -3.99 -0.01
N MET A 104 4.14 -4.19 -1.07
CA MET A 104 3.90 -5.52 -1.61
C MET A 104 5.16 -6.17 -2.20
N ILE A 105 6.11 -5.38 -2.68
CA ILE A 105 7.41 -5.88 -3.14
C ILE A 105 8.28 -6.30 -1.94
N GLU A 106 8.43 -5.41 -0.95
CA GLU A 106 9.22 -5.63 0.26
C GLU A 106 8.74 -6.85 1.06
N ASP A 107 7.46 -6.86 1.44
CA ASP A 107 6.89 -7.92 2.27
C ASP A 107 6.99 -9.28 1.57
N SER A 108 6.79 -9.32 0.25
CA SER A 108 6.88 -10.56 -0.52
C SER A 108 8.32 -11.06 -0.60
N LEU A 109 9.30 -10.17 -0.87
CA LEU A 109 10.71 -10.54 -0.97
C LEU A 109 11.27 -11.04 0.36
N ILE A 110 10.92 -10.39 1.48
CA ILE A 110 11.30 -10.85 2.82
C ILE A 110 10.73 -12.24 3.09
N LEU A 111 9.44 -12.44 2.83
CA LEU A 111 8.78 -13.72 3.07
C LEU A 111 9.33 -14.84 2.18
N ILE A 112 9.65 -14.54 0.92
CA ILE A 112 10.32 -15.49 0.01
C ILE A 112 11.73 -15.83 0.54
N ALA A 113 12.49 -14.85 1.03
CA ALA A 113 13.82 -15.09 1.60
C ALA A 113 13.78 -15.98 2.85
N VAL A 114 12.62 -16.04 3.54
CA VAL A 114 12.35 -16.92 4.69
C VAL A 114 11.72 -18.27 4.26
N GLY A 115 11.44 -18.47 2.97
CA GLY A 115 10.96 -19.74 2.40
C GLY A 115 9.44 -19.81 2.15
N ALA A 116 8.72 -18.69 2.24
CA ALA A 116 7.29 -18.65 1.97
C ALA A 116 6.97 -18.54 0.47
N SER A 117 5.81 -19.06 0.07
CA SER A 117 5.34 -19.03 -1.32
C SER A 117 4.84 -17.64 -1.73
N ALA A 118 5.50 -17.03 -2.72
CA ALA A 118 5.14 -15.72 -3.26
C ALA A 118 3.68 -15.62 -3.74
N PHE A 119 3.17 -16.67 -4.37
CA PHE A 119 1.84 -16.69 -4.98
C PHE A 119 0.73 -16.41 -3.96
N TRP A 120 0.74 -17.13 -2.83
CA TRP A 120 -0.28 -16.98 -1.79
C TRP A 120 -0.22 -15.61 -1.14
N ILE A 121 0.98 -15.07 -0.92
CA ILE A 121 1.17 -13.76 -0.29
C ILE A 121 0.62 -12.65 -1.18
N VAL A 122 0.99 -12.66 -2.45
CA VAL A 122 0.63 -11.60 -3.40
C VAL A 122 -0.86 -11.69 -3.75
N VAL A 123 -1.31 -12.85 -4.23
CA VAL A 123 -2.66 -12.99 -4.81
C VAL A 123 -3.74 -12.90 -3.75
N PHE A 124 -3.58 -13.59 -2.61
CA PHE A 124 -4.58 -13.58 -1.56
C PHE A 124 -4.68 -12.21 -0.89
N ARG A 125 -3.53 -11.57 -0.61
CA ARG A 125 -3.49 -10.24 0.03
C ARG A 125 -4.12 -9.17 -0.86
N THR A 126 -3.77 -9.14 -2.15
CA THR A 126 -4.39 -8.18 -3.09
C THR A 126 -5.87 -8.46 -3.30
N GLY A 127 -6.25 -9.74 -3.46
CA GLY A 127 -7.65 -10.13 -3.62
C GLY A 127 -8.50 -9.73 -2.41
N TRP A 128 -8.02 -10.02 -1.20
CA TRP A 128 -8.70 -9.66 0.04
C TRP A 128 -8.86 -8.14 0.18
N ALA A 129 -7.78 -7.39 -0.07
CA ALA A 129 -7.82 -5.93 -0.01
C ALA A 129 -8.81 -5.33 -1.02
N ALA A 130 -8.86 -5.86 -2.24
CA ALA A 130 -9.82 -5.40 -3.25
C ALA A 130 -11.27 -5.65 -2.80
N VAL A 131 -11.57 -6.85 -2.29
CA VAL A 131 -12.90 -7.21 -1.81
C VAL A 131 -13.33 -6.31 -0.64
N VAL A 132 -12.46 -6.13 0.35
CA VAL A 132 -12.78 -5.28 1.51
C VAL A 132 -12.94 -3.82 1.12
N THR A 133 -12.07 -3.31 0.24
CA THR A 133 -12.18 -1.92 -0.27
C THR A 133 -13.48 -1.70 -1.01
N LEU A 134 -13.91 -2.64 -1.85
CA LEU A 134 -15.19 -2.58 -2.55
C LEU A 134 -16.37 -2.65 -1.57
N ALA A 135 -16.37 -3.61 -0.65
CA ALA A 135 -17.45 -3.81 0.31
C ALA A 135 -17.64 -2.58 1.21
N LEU A 136 -16.56 -2.08 1.83
CA LEU A 136 -16.61 -0.91 2.70
C LEU A 136 -16.84 0.38 1.91
N GLY A 137 -16.33 0.47 0.68
CA GLY A 137 -16.66 1.56 -0.24
C GLY A 137 -18.16 1.62 -0.51
N MET A 138 -18.81 0.48 -0.76
CA MET A 138 -20.27 0.40 -0.96
C MET A 138 -21.02 0.82 0.30
N VAL A 139 -20.66 0.27 1.47
CA VAL A 139 -21.28 0.62 2.76
C VAL A 139 -21.14 2.11 3.06
N ALA A 140 -19.95 2.69 2.84
CA ALA A 140 -19.71 4.12 3.02
C ALA A 140 -20.61 4.96 2.10
N THR A 141 -20.82 4.55 0.84
CA THR A 141 -21.75 5.26 -0.05
C THR A 141 -23.20 5.11 0.38
N ALA A 142 -23.62 3.94 0.87
CA ALA A 142 -24.98 3.70 1.36
C ALA A 142 -25.26 4.55 2.60
N TRP A 143 -24.30 4.63 3.52
CA TRP A 143 -24.42 5.39 4.76
C TRP A 143 -24.46 6.90 4.53
N VAL A 144 -23.64 7.42 3.62
CA VAL A 144 -23.68 8.83 3.22
C VAL A 144 -25.01 9.19 2.55
N ARG A 145 -25.54 8.33 1.67
CA ARG A 145 -26.86 8.54 1.04
C ARG A 145 -27.98 8.55 2.07
N TRP A 146 -27.93 7.65 3.06
CA TRP A 146 -28.91 7.58 4.13
C TRP A 146 -28.90 8.82 5.03
N ARG A 147 -27.71 9.31 5.43
CA ARG A 147 -27.60 10.57 6.19
C ARG A 147 -28.09 11.79 5.42
N ARG A 148 -27.83 11.89 4.12
CA ARG A 148 -28.33 13.01 3.29
C ARG A 148 -29.85 13.03 3.15
N ARG A 149 -30.52 11.88 3.24
CA ARG A 149 -32.00 11.80 3.28
C ARG A 149 -32.58 12.24 4.62
N LYS A 150 -31.86 12.01 5.73
CA LYS A 150 -32.33 12.32 7.09
C LYS A 150 -32.14 13.78 7.53
N GLY A 151 -31.25 14.53 6.87
CA GLY A 151 -31.00 15.95 7.15
C GLY A 151 -31.76 16.94 6.25
N ARG A 152 -32.77 16.46 5.51
CA ARG A 152 -33.55 17.25 4.54
C ARG A 152 -35.06 17.21 4.83
N GLY A 153 -35.44 16.72 6.02
CA GLY A 153 -36.80 16.68 6.54
C GLY A 153 -36.86 17.33 7.90
#